data_AF-A0A7X0ALD9-F1
#
_entry.id   AF-A0A7X0ALD9-F1
#
_cell.length_a   1.000
_cell.length_b   1.000
_cell.length_c   1.000
_cell.angle_alpha   90.00
_cell.angle_beta   90.00
_cell.angle_gamma   90.00
#
_symmetry.space_group_name_H-M   'P 1'
#
loop_
_entity.id
_entity.type
_entity.pdbx_description
1 polymer ?
#
loop_
_entity_poly.entity_id
_entity_poly.type
_entity_poly.pdbx_seq_one_letter_code
_entity_poly.pdbx_strand_id
1 'polypeptide(L)'
;MPATFRNLLQRRQPILLGDVPPPAPMKSSMTTSRTRVEWERAVVLSVARGIEPDADKVMHWFSCDVICELGGKTAQQLVEEGATARLLDMLVTIRSGHRDR
;
A
#
# COMPACT_ATOMS: atom_id res chain seq x y z
N MET A 1 -1.84 -19.78 2.93
CA MET A 1 -2.17 -18.42 3.41
C MET A 1 -1.74 -18.34 4.87
N PRO A 2 -0.68 -17.58 5.21
CA PRO A 2 -0.35 -17.33 6.63
C PRO A 2 -1.53 -16.62 7.30
N ALA A 3 -1.88 -17.05 8.52
CA ALA A 3 -3.09 -16.64 9.23
C ALA A 3 -3.15 -15.13 9.51
N THR A 4 -2.00 -14.44 9.48
CA THR A 4 -1.83 -13.02 9.80
C THR A 4 -2.38 -12.10 8.72
N PHE A 5 -2.13 -12.40 7.43
CA PHE A 5 -2.66 -11.61 6.30
C PHE A 5 -4.18 -11.78 6.19
N ARG A 6 -4.67 -13.00 6.44
CA ARG A 6 -6.10 -13.32 6.48
C ARG A 6 -6.81 -12.58 7.62
N ASN A 7 -6.17 -12.39 8.78
CA ASN A 7 -6.76 -11.66 9.91
C ASN A 7 -6.91 -10.16 9.64
N LEU A 8 -5.96 -9.55 8.90
CA LEU A 8 -6.06 -8.17 8.43
C LEU A 8 -7.17 -7.98 7.39
N LEU A 9 -7.36 -8.95 6.49
CA LEU A 9 -8.41 -8.93 5.47
C LEU A 9 -9.81 -9.28 6.01
N GLN A 10 -9.91 -10.11 7.07
CA GLN A 10 -11.18 -10.60 7.61
C GLN A 10 -11.85 -9.67 8.64
N ARG A 11 -11.21 -8.59 9.10
CA ARG A 11 -11.87 -7.56 9.93
C ARG A 11 -12.71 -6.56 9.13
N ARG A 12 -13.03 -6.88 7.87
CA ARG A 12 -13.89 -6.10 6.97
C ARG A 12 -15.35 -6.57 7.05
N GLN A 13 -16.24 -5.63 7.37
CA GLN A 13 -17.65 -5.62 6.94
C GLN A 13 -17.92 -4.29 6.22
N PRO A 14 -18.93 -4.24 5.33
CA PRO A 14 -18.93 -3.38 4.15
C PRO A 14 -19.58 -2.03 4.43
N ILE A 15 -19.06 -0.97 3.84
CA ILE A 15 -19.77 0.31 3.77
C ILE A 15 -19.83 0.77 2.31
N LEU A 16 -21.07 0.80 1.82
CA LEU A 16 -21.54 1.49 0.62
C LEU A 16 -21.28 3.00 0.74
N LEU A 17 -20.62 3.60 -0.24
CA LEU A 17 -20.73 5.02 -0.66
C LEU A 17 -19.74 5.21 -1.83
N GLY A 18 -20.10 5.73 -3.01
CA GLY A 18 -20.75 7.01 -3.22
C GLY A 18 -19.70 7.99 -3.75
N ASP A 19 -19.75 8.24 -5.07
CA ASP A 19 -19.18 9.36 -5.84
C ASP A 19 -17.71 9.77 -5.58
N VAL A 20 -16.80 9.34 -6.46
CA VAL A 20 -15.42 9.84 -6.53
C VAL A 20 -15.31 10.81 -7.72
N PRO A 21 -15.03 12.10 -7.53
CA PRO A 21 -14.88 13.03 -8.64
C PRO A 21 -13.57 12.80 -9.42
N PRO A 22 -13.54 13.02 -10.74
CA PRO A 22 -12.35 12.81 -11.56
C PRO A 22 -11.28 13.89 -11.28
N PRO A 23 -9.99 13.54 -11.16
CA PRO A 23 -8.94 14.54 -10.97
C PRO A 23 -8.68 15.33 -12.26
N ALA A 24 -8.69 16.66 -12.13
CA ALA A 24 -8.41 17.62 -13.20
C ALA A 24 -6.92 17.59 -13.64
N PRO A 25 -6.60 17.99 -14.90
CA PRO A 25 -5.24 17.94 -15.41
C PRO A 25 -4.52 19.30 -15.22
N MET A 26 -3.33 19.33 -14.62
CA MET A 26 -2.48 20.51 -14.70
C MET A 26 -0.97 20.27 -14.48
N LYS A 27 -0.24 20.41 -15.60
CA LYS A 27 1.02 21.15 -15.84
C LYS A 27 2.32 20.64 -15.19
N SER A 28 3.07 19.89 -16.01
CA SER A 28 4.51 20.07 -16.29
C SER A 28 5.44 20.54 -15.16
N SER A 29 5.80 19.60 -14.29
CA SER A 29 7.08 19.54 -13.55
C SER A 29 7.54 18.07 -13.40
N MET A 30 7.12 17.22 -14.35
CA MET A 30 6.82 15.80 -14.11
C MET A 30 7.99 14.81 -14.17
N THR A 31 9.20 15.18 -14.58
CA THR A 31 10.24 14.14 -14.83
C THR A 31 10.86 13.61 -13.54
N THR A 32 11.17 14.48 -12.57
CA THR A 32 11.84 14.07 -11.32
C THR A 32 10.88 13.47 -10.30
N SER A 33 9.64 13.98 -10.24
CA SER A 33 8.63 13.46 -9.31
C SER A 33 8.11 12.09 -9.72
N ARG A 34 8.03 11.81 -11.02
CA ARG A 34 7.55 10.52 -11.54
C ARG A 34 8.55 9.39 -11.29
N THR A 35 9.83 9.63 -11.52
CA THR A 35 10.89 8.64 -11.23
C THR A 35 10.99 8.35 -9.73
N ARG A 36 10.77 9.35 -8.87
CA ARG A 36 10.73 9.15 -7.42
C ARG A 36 9.54 8.27 -7.00
N VAL A 37 8.34 8.56 -7.49
CA VAL A 37 7.15 7.75 -7.17
C VAL A 37 7.31 6.32 -7.69
N GLU A 38 7.83 6.13 -8.91
CA GLU A 38 8.11 4.79 -9.46
C GLU A 38 9.13 4.01 -8.62
N TRP A 39 10.19 4.68 -8.15
CA TRP A 39 11.17 4.08 -7.26
C TRP A 39 10.56 3.71 -5.90
N GLU A 40 9.81 4.62 -5.29
CA GLU A 40 9.11 4.38 -4.02
C GLU A 40 8.12 3.21 -4.13
N ARG A 41 7.37 3.11 -5.25
CA ARG A 41 6.50 1.96 -5.55
C ARG A 41 7.30 0.65 -5.60
N ALA A 42 8.42 0.63 -6.31
CA ALA A 42 9.26 -0.56 -6.45
C ALA A 42 9.82 -1.01 -5.09
N VAL A 43 10.24 -0.07 -4.24
CA VAL A 43 10.72 -0.36 -2.88
C VAL A 43 9.62 -0.97 -2.02
N VAL A 44 8.42 -0.37 -2.00
CA VAL A 44 7.27 -0.89 -1.23
C VAL A 44 6.91 -2.31 -1.69
N LEU A 45 6.81 -2.53 -3.00
CA LEU A 45 6.50 -3.85 -3.55
C LEU A 45 7.60 -4.88 -3.21
N SER A 46 8.87 -4.49 -3.24
CA SER A 46 9.98 -5.36 -2.86
C SER A 46 9.89 -5.79 -1.40
N VAL A 47 9.62 -4.85 -0.48
CA VAL A 47 9.46 -5.15 0.95
C VAL A 47 8.22 -6.01 1.19
N ALA A 48 7.09 -5.70 0.54
CA ALA A 48 5.86 -6.48 0.65
C ALA A 48 6.04 -7.91 0.14
N ARG A 49 6.80 -8.13 -0.95
CA ARG A 49 7.16 -9.47 -1.45
C ARG A 49 8.01 -10.28 -0.46
N GLY A 50 8.76 -9.62 0.41
CA GLY A 50 9.47 -10.27 1.51
C GLY A 50 8.56 -10.79 2.63
N ILE A 51 7.30 -10.34 2.66
CA ILE A 51 6.27 -10.76 3.63
C ILE A 51 5.31 -11.76 2.98
N GLU A 52 4.81 -11.45 1.78
CA GLU A 52 3.96 -12.33 0.97
C GLU A 52 4.63 -12.56 -0.40
N PRO A 53 5.14 -13.77 -0.68
CA PRO A 53 5.85 -14.04 -1.93
C PRO A 53 4.95 -14.01 -3.18
N ASP A 54 3.63 -14.17 -3.01
CA ASP A 54 2.65 -14.15 -4.10
C ASP A 54 2.47 -12.72 -4.68
N ALA A 55 2.97 -12.54 -5.90
CA ALA A 55 3.00 -11.23 -6.55
C ALA A 55 1.59 -10.68 -6.85
N ASP A 56 0.63 -11.53 -7.21
CA ASP A 56 -0.74 -11.11 -7.50
C ASP A 56 -1.43 -10.59 -6.24
N LYS A 57 -1.20 -11.25 -5.09
CA LYS A 57 -1.72 -10.78 -3.80
C LYS A 57 -1.09 -9.48 -3.35
N VAL A 58 0.23 -9.34 -3.51
CA VAL A 58 0.92 -8.09 -3.18
C VAL A 58 0.42 -6.95 -4.06
N MET A 59 0.23 -7.19 -5.36
CA MET A 59 -0.30 -6.19 -6.28
C MET A 59 -1.75 -5.81 -5.96
N HIS A 60 -2.59 -6.80 -5.63
CA HIS A 60 -3.96 -6.57 -5.20
C HIS A 60 -4.02 -5.75 -3.91
N TRP A 61 -3.22 -6.12 -2.90
CA TRP A 61 -3.12 -5.35 -1.67
C TRP A 61 -2.65 -3.92 -1.94
N PHE A 62 -1.66 -3.76 -2.82
CA PHE A 62 -1.07 -2.46 -3.12
C PHE A 62 -2.09 -1.47 -3.69
N SER A 63 -2.99 -1.93 -4.57
CA SER A 63 -3.92 -1.07 -5.31
C SER A 63 -5.35 -1.06 -4.74
N CYS A 64 -5.80 -2.16 -4.13
CA CYS A 64 -7.20 -2.35 -3.74
C CYS A 64 -7.42 -2.32 -2.23
N ASP A 65 -6.40 -2.63 -1.41
CA ASP A 65 -6.60 -2.71 0.03
C ASP A 65 -6.29 -1.43 0.77
N VAL A 66 -7.32 -0.89 1.43
CA VAL A 66 -7.18 0.25 2.33
C VAL A 66 -6.49 -0.16 3.63
N ILE A 67 -5.57 0.70 4.07
CA ILE A 67 -4.78 0.55 5.30
C ILE A 67 -5.35 1.53 6.33
N CYS A 68 -6.21 1.02 7.21
CA CYS A 68 -6.90 1.84 8.22
C CYS A 68 -5.91 2.56 9.16
N GLU A 69 -4.81 1.91 9.53
CA GLU A 69 -3.78 2.48 10.41
C GLU A 69 -3.07 3.71 9.80
N LEU A 70 -3.12 3.83 8.47
CA LEU A 70 -2.56 4.95 7.71
C LEU A 70 -3.65 5.84 7.12
N GLY A 71 -4.80 5.94 7.79
CA GLY A 71 -5.87 6.85 7.43
C GLY A 71 -6.84 6.31 6.38
N GLY A 72 -6.91 4.99 6.19
CA GLY A 72 -7.88 4.35 5.31
C GLY A 72 -7.54 4.47 3.81
N LYS A 73 -6.26 4.63 3.48
CA LYS A 73 -5.77 4.78 2.10
C LYS A 73 -5.10 3.51 1.62
N THR A 74 -5.07 3.30 0.31
CA THR A 74 -4.31 2.19 -0.28
C THR A 74 -2.81 2.47 -0.24
N ALA A 75 -1.99 1.42 -0.31
CA ALA A 75 -0.54 1.59 -0.40
C ALA A 75 -0.14 2.46 -1.61
N GLN A 76 -0.84 2.30 -2.75
CA GLN A 76 -0.64 3.16 -3.91
C GLN A 76 -0.88 4.63 -3.60
N GLN A 77 -2.00 4.97 -2.97
CA GLN A 77 -2.34 6.35 -2.62
C GLN A 77 -1.31 6.95 -1.65
N LEU A 78 -0.85 6.16 -0.67
CA LEU A 78 0.18 6.62 0.27
C LEU A 78 1.51 6.93 -0.43
N VAL A 79 1.89 6.17 -1.44
CA VAL A 79 3.09 6.45 -2.24
C VAL A 79 2.90 7.70 -3.10
N GLU A 80 1.73 7.85 -3.73
CA GLU A 80 1.40 9.04 -4.53
C GLU A 80 1.37 10.33 -3.67
N GLU A 81 1.00 10.22 -2.40
CA GLU A 81 1.01 11.33 -1.42
C GLU A 81 2.37 11.56 -0.74
N GLY A 82 3.38 10.72 -1.02
CA GLY A 82 4.70 10.82 -0.40
C GLY A 82 4.75 10.33 1.06
N ALA A 83 3.72 9.62 1.53
CA ALA A 83 3.65 8.98 2.84
C ALA A 83 4.37 7.61 2.88
N THR A 84 5.19 7.30 1.87
CA THR A 84 5.95 6.06 1.69
C THR A 84 6.76 5.65 2.93
N ALA A 85 7.38 6.61 3.63
CA ALA A 85 8.19 6.33 4.82
C ALA A 85 7.38 5.65 5.94
N ARG A 86 6.15 6.13 6.20
CA ARG A 86 5.26 5.54 7.21
C ARG A 86 4.78 4.15 6.81
N LEU A 87 4.50 3.97 5.52
CA LEU A 87 4.12 2.68 4.98
C LEU A 87 5.26 1.65 5.10
N LEU A 88 6.49 2.04 4.79
CA LEU A 88 7.66 1.17 4.93
C LEU A 88 7.94 0.79 6.39
N ASP A 89 7.81 1.74 7.32
CA ASP A 89 7.98 1.48 8.75
C ASP A 89 6.96 0.44 9.27
N MET A 90 5.69 0.59 8.86
CA MET A 90 4.63 -0.39 9.16
C MET A 90 4.99 -1.78 8.58
N LEU A 91 5.43 -1.85 7.33
CA LEU A 91 5.82 -3.13 6.69
C LEU A 91 7.03 -3.78 7.39
N VAL A 92 8.02 -3.00 7.82
CA VAL A 92 9.17 -3.50 8.58
C VAL A 92 8.75 -4.04 9.94
N THR A 93 7.81 -3.37 10.61
CA THR A 93 7.23 -3.81 11.88
C THR A 93 6.50 -5.15 11.71
N ILE A 94 5.65 -5.26 10.67
CA ILE A 94 4.95 -6.51 10.34
C ILE A 94 5.94 -7.64 10.05
N ARG A 95 6.96 -7.37 9.23
CA ARG A 95 8.00 -8.36 8.88
C ARG A 95 8.78 -8.84 10.11
N SER A 96 9.09 -7.94 11.04
CA SER A 96 9.80 -8.28 12.28
C SER A 96 8.92 -9.08 13.24
N GLY A 97 7.64 -8.72 13.37
CA GLY A 97 6.66 -9.47 14.16
C GLY A 97 6.33 -10.85 13.59
N HIS A 98 6.57 -11.08 12.30
CA HIS A 98 6.43 -12.39 11.66
C HIS A 98 7.64 -13.32 11.89
N ARG A 99 8.77 -12.80 12.41
CA ARG A 99 10.01 -13.56 12.61
C ARG A 99 10.13 -14.18 14.00
N ASP A 100 9.24 -13.83 14.93
CA ASP A 100 9.28 -14.22 16.35
C ASP A 100 8.27 -15.33 16.72
N ARG A 101 7.87 -16.16 15.75
CA ARG A 101 6.96 -17.30 15.97
C ARG A 101 7.34 -18.49 15.10
#